data_AF-A0A7R9TSF6-F1
#
_entry.id   AF-A0A7R9TSF6-F1
#
_cell.length_a   1.000
_cell.length_b   1.000
_cell.length_c   1.000
_cell.angle_alpha   90.00
_cell.angle_beta   90.00
_cell.angle_gamma   90.00
#
_symmetry.space_group_name_H-M   'P 1'
#
loop_
_entity.id
_entity.type
_entity.pdbx_description
1 polymer ?
#
loop_
_entity_poly.entity_id
_entity_poly.type
_entity_poly.pdbx_seq_one_letter_code
_entity_poly.pdbx_strand_id
1 'polypeptide(L)'
;RLPRLLLLLLLLGVFPRPARALRPNALRPRLRASPRNARAHLARRVRALDAIASTEEDAPPPRPPPPARFLAQRLDHHDPADARTWRQRYFLNDAWFPRARPREGRRRLGEEEDGDGLEDASASDATEDANTSATAAARASPAIVFLCVGGEGPALRATVVTIGDAHCALAVETARRRNALVVALEHRFYGASQPTGDLSTASLRRYLSSSQALGDIAHFVTRVNEMYGLFGDDVRWIAFGGSYPGVLASWSRLKYPHLIHAAVASSAPVQASLAMPGYDAVVGDALRASVVGGSDACADAVRAAFDAIGEIIADPGGSEGRRGLERKFRLCSDEKSPLDDPADVAEAIAALTEIIPAQSNDPACDNGPVCDIARVCAAMLDEGKGRDAVDRLAWVAAAAFSGSEVLKERRSPRE
;
A
#
# COMPACT_ATOMS: atom_id res chain seq x y z
N ARG A 1 -25.17 44.16 -19.46
CA ARG A 1 -23.99 44.95 -19.03
C ARG A 1 -22.81 44.09 -18.50
N LEU A 2 -22.98 42.78 -18.29
CA LEU A 2 -21.88 41.87 -17.95
C LEU A 2 -20.91 41.46 -19.08
N PRO A 3 -21.28 41.40 -20.38
CA PRO A 3 -20.36 40.88 -21.41
C PRO A 3 -19.32 41.91 -21.88
N ARG A 4 -19.45 43.19 -21.51
CA ARG A 4 -18.48 44.25 -21.87
C ARG A 4 -17.34 44.41 -20.85
N LEU A 5 -17.53 43.93 -19.61
CA LEU A 5 -16.50 44.02 -18.56
C LEU A 5 -15.41 42.94 -18.72
N LEU A 6 -15.79 41.76 -19.23
CA LEU A 6 -14.86 40.65 -19.47
C LEU A 6 -13.88 40.96 -20.62
N LEU A 7 -14.36 41.67 -21.66
CA LEU A 7 -13.54 42.06 -22.81
C LEU A 7 -12.53 43.17 -22.45
N LEU A 8 -12.88 44.06 -21.51
CA LEU A 8 -11.99 45.13 -21.05
C LEU A 8 -10.85 44.59 -20.15
N LEU A 9 -11.12 43.55 -19.37
CA LEU A 9 -10.11 42.88 -18.53
C LEU A 9 -9.10 42.07 -19.36
N LEU A 10 -9.52 41.53 -20.52
CA LEU A 10 -8.63 40.87 -21.47
C LEU A 10 -7.68 41.85 -22.19
N LEU A 11 -8.13 43.08 -22.45
CA LEU A 11 -7.34 44.11 -23.15
C LEU A 11 -6.34 44.85 -22.24
N LEU A 12 -6.56 44.86 -20.91
CA LEU A 12 -5.71 45.59 -19.97
C LEU A 12 -4.50 44.79 -19.42
N GLY A 13 -4.28 43.55 -19.87
CA GLY A 13 -3.04 42.83 -19.60
C GLY A 13 -2.72 42.56 -18.12
N VAL A 14 -3.72 42.60 -17.22
CA VAL A 14 -3.55 42.36 -15.78
C VAL A 14 -3.87 40.91 -15.45
N PHE A 15 -3.01 39.99 -15.89
CA PHE A 15 -2.85 38.69 -15.24
C PHE A 15 -1.34 38.44 -15.03
N PRO A 16 -0.93 37.87 -13.88
CA PRO A 16 0.47 37.58 -13.62
C PRO A 16 0.99 36.64 -14.70
N ARG A 17 2.15 36.98 -15.27
CA ARG A 17 2.85 36.21 -16.30
C ARG A 17 2.89 34.72 -15.90
N PRO A 18 2.61 33.79 -16.82
CA PRO A 18 2.83 32.38 -16.54
C PRO A 18 4.31 32.18 -16.20
N ALA A 19 4.56 31.50 -15.08
CA ALA A 19 5.91 31.13 -14.69
C ALA A 19 6.61 30.46 -15.87
N ARG A 20 7.76 31.02 -16.23
CA ARG A 20 8.64 30.56 -17.30
C ARG A 20 8.80 29.05 -17.17
N ALA A 21 8.32 28.30 -18.15
CA ALA A 21 8.50 26.85 -18.23
C ALA A 21 9.99 26.53 -18.07
N LEU A 22 10.35 25.89 -16.96
CA LEU A 22 11.69 25.35 -16.75
C LEU A 22 11.92 24.28 -17.81
N ARG A 23 12.94 24.50 -18.65
CA ARG A 23 13.37 23.53 -19.67
C ARG A 23 13.64 22.17 -19.00
N PRO A 24 13.23 21.02 -19.57
CA PRO A 24 13.33 19.71 -18.91
C PRO A 24 14.76 19.14 -18.71
N ASN A 25 15.82 19.94 -18.84
CA ASN A 25 17.18 19.41 -19.02
C ASN A 25 18.26 20.01 -18.11
N ALA A 26 17.90 20.69 -17.02
CA ALA A 26 18.89 21.36 -16.14
C ALA A 26 19.16 20.70 -14.78
N LEU A 27 18.57 19.53 -14.48
CA LEU A 27 18.86 18.75 -13.26
C LEU A 27 19.09 17.28 -13.60
N ARG A 28 20.16 17.00 -14.34
CA ARG A 28 20.81 15.68 -14.24
C ARG A 28 21.68 15.70 -12.98
N PRO A 29 21.42 14.89 -11.94
CA PRO A 29 22.46 14.62 -10.97
C PRO A 29 23.62 14.00 -11.74
N ARG A 30 24.81 14.59 -11.64
CA ARG A 30 26.06 13.93 -12.08
C ARG A 30 26.32 12.74 -11.16
N LEU A 31 25.55 11.67 -11.31
CA LEU A 31 25.91 10.35 -10.79
C LEU A 31 27.00 9.79 -11.71
N ARG A 32 28.23 10.32 -11.56
CA ARG A 32 29.43 9.60 -11.97
C ARG A 32 29.77 8.58 -10.88
N ALA A 33 28.94 7.55 -10.74
CA ALA A 33 29.37 6.32 -10.12
C ALA A 33 29.63 5.32 -11.24
N SER A 34 30.90 4.92 -11.42
CA SER A 34 31.25 3.83 -12.32
C SER A 34 30.43 2.57 -11.95
N PRO A 35 29.93 1.78 -12.92
CA PRO A 35 29.18 0.54 -12.66
C PRO A 35 29.89 -0.42 -11.69
N ARG A 36 31.23 -0.38 -11.64
CA ARG A 36 32.04 -1.14 -10.68
C ARG A 36 31.82 -0.72 -9.22
N ASN A 37 31.54 0.55 -8.95
CA ASN A 37 31.33 1.07 -7.60
C ASN A 37 29.92 0.75 -7.06
N ALA A 38 28.91 0.70 -7.93
CA ALA A 38 27.55 0.30 -7.53
C ALA A 38 27.48 -1.17 -7.11
N ARG A 39 28.15 -2.05 -7.87
CA ARG A 39 28.24 -3.49 -7.57
C ARG A 39 29.00 -3.77 -6.27
N ALA A 40 30.11 -3.06 -6.04
CA ALA A 40 30.86 -3.15 -4.78
C ALA A 40 30.06 -2.61 -3.57
N HIS A 41 29.26 -1.57 -3.78
CA HIS A 41 28.42 -1.01 -2.72
C HIS A 41 27.25 -1.92 -2.36
N LEU A 42 26.63 -2.56 -3.36
CA LEU A 42 25.60 -3.58 -3.18
C LEU A 42 26.19 -4.83 -2.50
N ALA A 43 27.35 -5.30 -2.94
CA ALA A 43 28.03 -6.45 -2.34
C ALA A 43 28.42 -6.22 -0.86
N ARG A 44 28.82 -5.00 -0.48
CA ARG A 44 29.02 -4.65 0.94
C ARG A 44 27.73 -4.63 1.73
N ARG A 45 26.62 -4.16 1.14
CA ARG A 45 25.30 -4.15 1.80
C ARG A 45 24.76 -5.56 1.99
N VAL A 46 24.93 -6.43 1.00
CA VAL A 46 24.59 -7.86 1.09
C VAL A 46 25.43 -8.53 2.18
N ARG A 47 26.77 -8.34 2.20
CA ARG A 47 27.62 -8.87 3.27
C ARG A 47 27.28 -8.32 4.66
N ALA A 48 26.84 -7.06 4.74
CA ALA A 48 26.39 -6.47 6.00
C ALA A 48 25.03 -7.06 6.45
N LEU A 49 24.15 -7.43 5.51
CA LEU A 49 22.90 -8.15 5.79
C LEU A 49 23.18 -9.60 6.21
N ASP A 50 24.10 -10.30 5.54
CA ASP A 50 24.55 -11.65 5.91
C ASP A 50 25.22 -11.66 7.30
N ALA A 51 26.00 -10.62 7.63
CA ALA A 51 26.61 -10.47 8.95
C ALA A 51 25.58 -10.18 10.06
N ILE A 52 24.46 -9.51 9.74
CA ILE A 52 23.35 -9.30 10.67
C ILE A 52 22.59 -10.61 10.89
N ALA A 53 22.40 -11.41 9.83
CA ALA A 53 21.78 -12.74 9.93
C ALA A 53 22.61 -13.71 10.79
N SER A 54 23.94 -13.57 10.81
CA SER A 54 24.81 -14.42 11.64
C SER A 54 24.89 -14.05 13.13
N THR A 55 24.11 -13.08 13.61
CA THR A 55 24.08 -12.68 15.05
C THR A 55 22.87 -13.23 15.82
N GLU A 56 22.13 -14.18 15.25
CA GLU A 56 20.94 -14.80 15.87
C GLU A 56 21.24 -15.85 16.97
N GLU A 57 22.49 -16.05 17.41
CA GLU A 57 22.82 -17.05 18.43
C GLU A 57 22.43 -16.66 19.88
N ASP A 58 21.97 -15.43 20.13
CA ASP A 58 21.49 -14.96 21.44
C ASP A 58 20.08 -14.34 21.37
N ALA A 59 19.24 -14.79 20.44
CA ALA A 59 17.88 -14.29 20.31
C ALA A 59 17.04 -14.68 21.56
N PRO A 60 16.44 -13.72 22.29
CA PRO A 60 15.54 -14.03 23.39
C PRO A 60 14.35 -14.86 22.88
N PRO A 61 13.72 -15.68 23.74
CA PRO A 61 12.63 -16.56 23.34
C PRO A 61 11.54 -15.79 22.58
N PRO A 62 10.89 -16.42 21.59
CA PRO A 62 9.90 -15.76 20.75
C PRO A 62 8.79 -15.19 21.63
N ARG A 63 8.67 -13.86 21.65
CA ARG A 63 7.60 -13.18 22.36
C ARG A 63 6.25 -13.51 21.70
N PRO A 64 5.17 -13.67 22.47
CA PRO A 64 3.85 -13.84 21.89
C PRO A 64 3.52 -12.65 20.97
N PRO A 65 2.81 -12.89 19.85
CA PRO A 65 2.46 -11.81 18.92
C PRO A 65 1.62 -10.74 19.63
N PRO A 66 1.87 -9.45 19.38
CA PRO A 66 1.07 -8.39 19.97
C PRO A 66 -0.42 -8.58 19.67
N PRO A 67 -1.30 -8.48 20.68
CA PRO A 67 -2.74 -8.66 20.47
C PRO A 67 -3.31 -7.54 19.62
N ALA A 68 -4.37 -7.85 18.87
CA ALA A 68 -5.17 -6.82 18.21
C ALA A 68 -5.80 -5.90 19.25
N ARG A 69 -5.78 -4.59 18.98
CA ARG A 69 -6.40 -3.56 19.81
C ARG A 69 -7.40 -2.77 18.99
N PHE A 70 -8.31 -2.09 19.67
CA PHE A 70 -9.33 -1.28 19.02
C PHE A 70 -9.38 0.11 19.63
N LEU A 71 -9.47 1.13 18.78
CA LEU A 71 -9.70 2.51 19.15
C LEU A 71 -11.17 2.86 18.86
N ALA A 72 -11.83 3.57 19.77
CA ALA A 72 -13.07 4.29 19.44
C ALA A 72 -12.75 5.44 18.47
N GLN A 73 -13.16 5.32 17.22
CA GLN A 73 -12.91 6.23 16.11
C GLN A 73 -14.18 6.99 15.74
N ARG A 74 -14.06 8.24 15.29
CA ARG A 74 -15.21 9.01 14.78
C ARG A 74 -15.73 8.39 13.50
N LEU A 75 -17.06 8.30 13.39
CA LEU A 75 -17.68 7.77 12.17
C LEU A 75 -17.49 8.73 10.98
N ASP A 76 -17.74 10.01 11.22
CA ASP A 76 -17.69 11.06 10.21
C ASP A 76 -16.77 12.21 10.65
N HIS A 77 -15.59 12.34 10.03
CA HIS A 77 -14.67 13.45 10.30
C HIS A 77 -15.05 14.74 9.56
N HIS A 78 -16.04 14.68 8.65
CA HIS A 78 -16.50 15.85 7.91
C HIS A 78 -17.68 16.54 8.60
N ASP A 79 -18.33 15.88 9.56
CA ASP A 79 -19.42 16.43 10.36
C ASP A 79 -19.01 16.52 11.83
N PRO A 80 -18.59 17.71 12.33
CA PRO A 80 -18.15 17.86 13.72
C PRO A 80 -19.29 17.68 14.73
N ALA A 81 -20.56 17.76 14.30
CA ALA A 81 -21.70 17.50 15.17
C ALA A 81 -22.02 16.01 15.31
N ASP A 82 -21.49 15.16 14.42
CA ASP A 82 -21.65 13.71 14.53
C ASP A 82 -20.77 13.15 15.66
N ALA A 83 -21.42 12.79 16.76
CA ALA A 83 -20.79 12.19 17.92
C ALA A 83 -20.61 10.67 17.81
N ARG A 84 -21.11 10.02 16.75
CA ARG A 84 -21.06 8.57 16.62
C ARG A 84 -19.64 8.08 16.46
N THR A 85 -19.34 6.96 17.11
CA THR A 85 -18.04 6.29 17.04
C THR A 85 -18.15 4.82 16.66
N TRP A 86 -17.07 4.26 16.16
CA TRP A 86 -16.92 2.85 15.79
C TRP A 86 -15.56 2.32 16.24
N ARG A 87 -15.35 0.99 16.21
CA ARG A 87 -14.10 0.37 16.66
C ARG A 87 -13.14 0.16 15.49
N GLN A 88 -12.07 0.93 15.44
CA GLN A 88 -11.01 0.78 14.44
C GLN A 88 -9.88 -0.08 14.99
N ARG A 89 -9.51 -1.15 14.28
CA ARG A 89 -8.46 -2.07 14.70
C ARG A 89 -7.08 -1.46 14.46
N TYR A 90 -6.15 -1.73 15.38
CA TYR A 90 -4.75 -1.37 15.27
C TYR A 90 -3.87 -2.40 16.00
N PHE A 91 -2.58 -2.40 15.65
CA PHE A 91 -1.54 -3.16 16.36
C PHE A 91 -0.47 -2.21 16.88
N LEU A 92 0.19 -2.58 17.98
CA LEU A 92 1.28 -1.82 18.55
C LEU A 92 2.40 -2.75 19.03
N ASN A 93 3.63 -2.28 18.91
CA ASN A 93 4.81 -2.92 19.46
C ASN A 93 5.72 -1.86 20.07
N ASP A 94 5.80 -1.85 21.40
CA ASP A 94 6.61 -0.95 22.21
C ASP A 94 7.84 -1.64 22.80
N ALA A 95 8.16 -2.85 22.36
CA ALA A 95 9.28 -3.64 22.89
C ALA A 95 10.65 -2.95 22.75
N TRP A 96 10.77 -2.00 21.83
CA TRP A 96 12.00 -1.22 21.57
C TRP A 96 11.89 0.23 22.06
N PHE A 97 10.76 0.63 22.63
CA PHE A 97 10.49 2.02 22.97
C PHE A 97 10.76 2.27 24.47
N PRO A 98 11.82 3.03 24.83
CA PRO A 98 12.29 3.16 26.22
C PRO A 98 11.49 4.17 27.04
N ARG A 99 10.66 5.02 26.41
CA ARG A 99 9.85 6.01 27.14
C ARG A 99 8.56 5.34 27.62
N ALA A 100 8.46 5.20 28.94
CA ALA A 100 7.31 4.83 29.78
C ALA A 100 6.27 3.88 29.14
N ARG A 101 6.16 2.68 29.73
CA ARG A 101 4.97 1.83 29.58
C ARG A 101 3.70 2.68 29.78
N PRO A 102 2.60 2.39 29.06
CA PRO A 102 1.36 3.15 29.18
C PRO A 102 1.02 3.42 30.64
N ARG A 103 0.56 4.62 30.99
CA ARG A 103 0.18 4.96 32.37
C ARG A 103 -0.88 3.96 32.85
N GLU A 104 -0.44 2.99 33.64
CA GLU A 104 -1.27 1.97 34.27
C GLU A 104 -2.09 2.69 35.35
N GLY A 105 -3.35 3.05 35.04
CA GLY A 105 -4.17 3.84 35.97
C GLY A 105 -5.36 4.62 35.39
N ARG A 106 -5.52 4.71 34.06
CA ARG A 106 -6.84 5.05 33.48
C ARG A 106 -7.50 3.78 32.95
N ARG A 107 -8.67 3.48 33.51
CA ARG A 107 -9.53 2.32 33.20
C ARG A 107 -9.42 1.89 31.73
N ARG A 108 -9.28 0.58 31.51
CA ARG A 108 -9.44 -0.04 30.18
C ARG A 108 -10.77 0.44 29.61
N LEU A 109 -10.73 1.21 28.53
CA LEU A 109 -11.93 1.60 27.80
C LEU A 109 -12.50 0.33 27.15
N GLY A 110 -13.52 -0.28 27.75
CA GLY A 110 -14.31 -1.35 27.12
C GLY A 110 -14.71 -2.57 27.96
N GLU A 111 -14.58 -2.56 29.29
CA GLU A 111 -15.18 -3.59 30.16
C GLU A 111 -16.33 -2.92 30.94
N GLU A 112 -17.57 -3.17 30.51
CA GLU A 112 -18.80 -2.92 31.30
C GLU A 112 -19.13 -4.20 32.06
N GLU A 113 -19.12 -4.16 33.39
CA GLU A 113 -19.89 -5.07 34.23
C GLU A 113 -20.55 -4.29 35.37
N ASP A 114 -21.81 -4.66 35.60
CA ASP A 114 -22.71 -4.21 36.64
C ASP A 114 -22.13 -4.45 38.05
N GLY A 115 -22.37 -3.53 38.99
CA GLY A 115 -22.11 -3.80 40.40
C GLY A 115 -21.93 -2.55 41.25
N ASP A 116 -22.94 -2.29 42.08
CA ASP A 116 -22.95 -1.30 43.15
C ASP A 116 -21.81 -1.48 44.16
N GLY A 117 -21.28 -0.36 44.66
CA GLY A 117 -20.35 -0.37 45.78
C GLY A 117 -19.70 0.99 46.01
N LEU A 118 -20.31 1.80 46.87
CA LEU A 118 -19.66 2.93 47.52
C LEU A 118 -18.46 2.43 48.34
N GLU A 119 -17.34 3.17 48.33
CA GLU A 119 -16.69 3.61 49.57
C GLU A 119 -15.60 4.66 49.32
N ASP A 120 -15.50 5.54 50.32
CA ASP A 120 -14.73 6.77 50.46
C ASP A 120 -13.30 6.48 50.99
N ALA A 121 -12.30 7.31 50.67
CA ALA A 121 -11.16 7.63 51.57
C ALA A 121 -10.11 8.56 50.92
N SER A 122 -10.19 9.83 51.31
CA SER A 122 -9.14 10.74 51.83
C SER A 122 -7.67 10.69 51.37
N ALA A 123 -7.15 11.91 51.17
CA ALA A 123 -5.78 12.33 50.86
C ALA A 123 -4.75 12.24 52.01
N SER A 124 -3.47 12.26 51.64
CA SER A 124 -2.26 12.81 52.33
C SER A 124 -1.02 12.27 51.59
N ASP A 125 0.18 12.85 51.54
CA ASP A 125 0.77 14.15 51.80
C ASP A 125 2.16 14.11 51.11
N ALA A 126 2.75 15.27 50.87
CA ALA A 126 4.01 15.50 50.16
C ALA A 126 5.25 14.99 50.92
N THR A 127 6.30 14.66 50.16
CA THR A 127 7.69 14.96 50.54
C THR A 127 8.50 15.30 49.28
N GLU A 128 8.87 16.57 49.17
CA GLU A 128 10.00 17.04 48.36
C GLU A 128 11.29 16.70 49.12
N ASP A 129 12.31 16.19 48.42
CA ASP A 129 13.69 16.56 48.72
C ASP A 129 14.64 16.33 47.54
N ALA A 130 15.25 17.45 47.18
CA ALA A 130 16.49 17.73 46.46
C ALA A 130 17.39 16.55 46.00
N ASN A 131 17.60 16.48 44.68
CA ASN A 131 18.95 16.25 44.14
C ASN A 131 19.17 17.01 42.83
N THR A 132 19.33 18.32 42.95
CA THR A 132 19.79 19.24 41.90
C THR A 132 21.31 19.18 41.77
N SER A 133 21.84 18.15 41.10
CA SER A 133 23.23 18.15 40.60
C SER A 133 23.45 17.09 39.51
N ALA A 134 22.80 17.26 38.37
CA ALA A 134 23.18 16.61 37.11
C ALA A 134 22.83 17.52 35.90
N THR A 135 23.17 18.80 36.01
CA THR A 135 23.09 19.77 34.91
C THR A 135 24.18 19.50 33.87
N ALA A 136 23.98 18.45 33.08
CA ALA A 136 24.38 18.30 31.67
C ALA A 136 23.90 16.95 31.09
N ALA A 137 22.83 16.35 31.64
CA ALA A 137 22.28 15.11 31.09
C ALA A 137 21.71 15.38 29.69
N ALA A 138 22.27 14.70 28.70
CA ALA A 138 21.90 14.69 27.29
C ALA A 138 20.43 15.09 27.03
N ARG A 139 20.19 16.06 26.14
CA ARG A 139 18.85 16.28 25.56
C ARG A 139 18.28 14.91 25.21
N ALA A 140 17.22 14.51 25.91
CA ALA A 140 16.63 13.18 25.73
C ALA A 140 16.32 13.01 24.23
N SER A 141 16.89 11.98 23.61
CA SER A 141 16.68 11.70 22.18
C SER A 141 15.18 11.78 21.86
N PRO A 142 14.80 12.33 20.69
CA PRO A 142 13.40 12.53 20.34
C PRO A 142 12.62 11.21 20.44
N ALA A 143 11.38 11.28 20.92
CA ALA A 143 10.50 10.14 20.95
C ALA A 143 10.06 9.84 19.51
N ILE A 144 10.48 8.70 18.95
CA ILE A 144 10.17 8.34 17.58
C ILE A 144 9.01 7.33 17.57
N VAL A 145 8.00 7.61 16.73
CA VAL A 145 6.87 6.71 16.49
C VAL A 145 6.78 6.44 15.00
N PHE A 146 6.77 5.17 14.61
CA PHE A 146 6.54 4.75 13.23
C PHE A 146 5.11 4.26 13.07
N LEU A 147 4.40 4.89 12.15
CA LEU A 147 3.03 4.54 11.78
C LEU A 147 3.02 3.74 10.49
N CYS A 148 2.66 2.48 10.57
CA CYS A 148 2.26 1.66 9.44
C CYS A 148 0.83 1.98 9.04
N VAL A 149 0.66 2.60 7.87
CA VAL A 149 -0.66 2.96 7.35
C VAL A 149 -1.24 1.74 6.62
N GLY A 150 -2.37 1.23 7.10
CA GLY A 150 -3.14 0.22 6.39
C GLY A 150 -3.86 0.83 5.18
N GLY A 151 -4.14 -0.01 4.18
CA GLY A 151 -4.85 0.39 2.96
C GLY A 151 -5.78 -0.70 2.44
N GLU A 152 -5.80 -0.86 1.13
CA GLU A 152 -6.65 -1.71 0.31
C GLU A 152 -6.32 -3.21 0.37
N GLY A 153 -5.73 -3.67 1.47
CA GLY A 153 -5.24 -5.03 1.63
C GLY A 153 -6.11 -5.90 2.53
N PRO A 154 -5.76 -7.19 2.66
CA PRO A 154 -6.32 -8.06 3.68
C PRO A 154 -6.20 -7.44 5.09
N ALA A 155 -7.04 -7.93 5.99
CA ALA A 155 -6.98 -7.68 7.42
C ALA A 155 -5.54 -7.66 7.95
N LEU A 156 -5.14 -6.56 8.60
CA LEU A 156 -3.83 -6.49 9.26
C LEU A 156 -3.71 -7.60 10.30
N ARG A 157 -2.49 -8.12 10.43
CA ARG A 157 -2.09 -9.11 11.44
C ARG A 157 -1.00 -8.53 12.31
N ALA A 158 -0.73 -9.15 13.45
CA ALA A 158 0.31 -8.72 14.37
C ALA A 158 1.72 -8.63 13.72
N THR A 159 1.94 -9.38 12.65
CA THR A 159 3.15 -9.38 11.82
C THR A 159 3.54 -8.01 11.28
N VAL A 160 2.58 -7.09 11.09
CA VAL A 160 2.84 -5.72 10.60
C VAL A 160 3.74 -4.91 11.54
N VAL A 161 3.68 -5.16 12.85
CA VAL A 161 4.49 -4.45 13.85
C VAL A 161 5.66 -5.29 14.39
N THR A 162 5.80 -6.56 14.00
CA THR A 162 6.88 -7.45 14.47
C THR A 162 7.92 -7.76 13.39
N ILE A 163 7.48 -8.04 12.17
CA ILE A 163 8.33 -8.32 10.99
C ILE A 163 8.12 -7.30 9.87
N GLY A 164 7.02 -6.53 9.91
CA GLY A 164 6.76 -5.47 8.94
C GLY A 164 6.21 -5.97 7.61
N ASP A 165 5.22 -6.86 7.64
CA ASP A 165 4.41 -7.12 6.44
C ASP A 165 3.63 -5.84 6.01
N ALA A 166 2.83 -5.94 4.95
CA ALA A 166 2.05 -4.80 4.41
C ALA A 166 2.89 -3.51 4.19
N HIS A 167 4.08 -3.67 3.59
CA HIS A 167 5.03 -2.59 3.25
C HIS A 167 5.73 -1.90 4.45
N CYS A 168 5.78 -2.56 5.62
CA CYS A 168 6.35 -1.97 6.84
C CYS A 168 7.70 -2.53 7.31
N ALA A 169 8.35 -3.38 6.52
CA ALA A 169 9.61 -4.04 6.89
C ALA A 169 10.69 -3.01 7.29
N LEU A 170 10.84 -1.94 6.50
CA LEU A 170 11.79 -0.87 6.79
C LEU A 170 11.47 -0.13 8.09
N ALA A 171 10.18 0.06 8.42
CA ALA A 171 9.77 0.70 9.67
C ALA A 171 10.22 -0.15 10.86
N VAL A 172 9.88 -1.45 10.85
CA VAL A 172 10.23 -2.39 11.91
C VAL A 172 11.75 -2.55 12.06
N GLU A 173 12.49 -2.73 10.97
CA GLU A 173 13.95 -2.84 10.99
C GLU A 173 14.62 -1.56 11.55
N THR A 174 14.07 -0.39 11.19
CA THR A 174 14.57 0.89 11.70
C THR A 174 14.21 1.11 13.17
N ALA A 175 13.03 0.65 13.60
CA ALA A 175 12.55 0.84 14.96
C ALA A 175 13.46 0.16 15.98
N ARG A 176 13.91 -1.06 15.68
CA ARG A 176 14.89 -1.83 16.46
C ARG A 176 16.19 -1.06 16.70
N ARG A 177 16.64 -0.28 15.72
CA ARG A 177 17.90 0.49 15.78
C ARG A 177 17.76 1.89 16.36
N ARG A 178 16.53 2.42 16.40
CA ARG A 178 16.23 3.81 16.78
C ARG A 178 15.38 3.91 18.03
N ASN A 179 15.15 2.80 18.71
CA ASN A 179 14.35 2.73 19.93
C ASN A 179 12.97 3.37 19.74
N ALA A 180 12.29 3.04 18.64
CA ALA A 180 11.02 3.65 18.25
C ALA A 180 9.81 2.78 18.63
N LEU A 181 8.68 3.43 18.89
CA LEU A 181 7.37 2.79 18.98
C LEU A 181 6.91 2.45 17.56
N VAL A 182 6.40 1.23 17.34
CA VAL A 182 5.76 0.87 16.06
C VAL A 182 4.27 0.67 16.29
N VAL A 183 3.46 1.37 15.51
CA VAL A 183 2.00 1.23 15.51
C VAL A 183 1.52 1.01 14.07
N ALA A 184 0.45 0.25 13.92
CA ALA A 184 -0.19 0.02 12.63
C ALA A 184 -1.69 0.25 12.73
N LEU A 185 -2.22 1.13 11.90
CA LEU A 185 -3.64 1.46 11.88
C LEU A 185 -4.32 0.80 10.68
N GLU A 186 -5.36 0.00 10.93
CA GLU A 186 -6.10 -0.65 9.87
C GLU A 186 -7.09 0.32 9.21
N HIS A 187 -7.16 0.28 7.87
CA HIS A 187 -7.99 1.18 7.10
C HIS A 187 -9.48 0.95 7.37
N ARG A 188 -10.28 2.02 7.44
CA ARG A 188 -11.75 1.91 7.52
C ARG A 188 -12.31 1.10 6.35
N PHE A 189 -13.30 0.25 6.62
CA PHE A 189 -13.93 -0.73 5.72
C PHE A 189 -13.07 -1.94 5.32
N TYR A 190 -11.81 -2.03 5.77
CA TYR A 190 -10.96 -3.19 5.50
C TYR A 190 -10.81 -4.06 6.75
N GLY A 191 -10.73 -5.37 6.53
CA GLY A 191 -10.62 -6.38 7.57
C GLY A 191 -11.63 -6.20 8.70
N ALA A 192 -11.15 -6.10 9.94
CA ALA A 192 -12.02 -5.98 11.11
C ALA A 192 -12.43 -4.53 11.43
N SER A 193 -11.97 -3.56 10.64
CA SER A 193 -12.31 -2.15 10.81
C SER A 193 -13.54 -1.80 9.98
N GLN A 194 -14.74 -2.14 10.48
CA GLN A 194 -16.01 -1.93 9.78
C GLN A 194 -16.83 -0.80 10.45
N PRO A 195 -16.84 0.44 9.92
CA PRO A 195 -17.48 1.57 10.61
C PRO A 195 -18.99 1.43 10.78
N THR A 196 -19.66 0.88 9.76
CA THR A 196 -21.12 0.69 9.74
C THR A 196 -21.52 -0.78 9.61
N GLY A 197 -20.61 -1.65 9.14
CA GLY A 197 -20.95 -3.01 8.69
C GLY A 197 -21.78 -3.03 7.40
N ASP A 198 -22.17 -1.88 6.87
CA ASP A 198 -22.99 -1.73 5.66
C ASP A 198 -22.09 -1.40 4.46
N LEU A 199 -22.07 -2.31 3.48
CA LEU A 199 -21.33 -2.16 2.23
C LEU A 199 -22.21 -1.61 1.08
N SER A 200 -23.40 -1.08 1.40
CA SER A 200 -24.23 -0.36 0.43
C SER A 200 -23.49 0.84 -0.17
N THR A 201 -23.80 1.17 -1.42
CA THR A 201 -23.20 2.34 -2.08
C THR A 201 -23.44 3.64 -1.30
N ALA A 202 -24.57 3.75 -0.59
CA ALA A 202 -24.88 4.91 0.23
C ALA A 202 -23.91 5.04 1.42
N SER A 203 -23.64 3.93 2.13
CA SER A 203 -22.68 3.87 3.23
C SER A 203 -21.26 4.16 2.73
N LEU A 204 -20.82 3.48 1.67
CA LEU A 204 -19.48 3.64 1.11
C LEU A 204 -19.22 5.07 0.62
N ARG A 205 -20.15 5.67 -0.14
CA ARG A 205 -20.00 7.06 -0.61
C ARG A 205 -19.87 8.07 0.51
N ARG A 206 -20.49 7.81 1.65
CA ARG A 206 -20.46 8.72 2.80
C ARG A 206 -19.20 8.53 3.65
N TYR A 207 -18.83 7.29 3.96
CA TYR A 207 -17.83 7.01 4.98
C TYR A 207 -16.52 6.41 4.44
N LEU A 208 -16.49 5.86 3.23
CA LEU A 208 -15.27 5.33 2.61
C LEU A 208 -14.67 6.36 1.64
N SER A 209 -13.76 7.18 2.16
CA SER A 209 -12.96 8.10 1.35
C SER A 209 -11.56 8.27 1.95
N SER A 210 -10.61 8.68 1.11
CA SER A 210 -9.24 8.98 1.57
C SER A 210 -9.21 10.13 2.57
N SER A 211 -10.08 11.13 2.46
CA SER A 211 -10.15 12.23 3.44
C SER A 211 -10.63 11.76 4.81
N GLN A 212 -11.64 10.87 4.84
CA GLN A 212 -12.09 10.22 6.06
C GLN A 212 -10.98 9.35 6.70
N ALA A 213 -10.24 8.56 5.90
CA ALA A 213 -9.10 7.77 6.38
C ALA A 213 -7.95 8.64 6.91
N LEU A 214 -7.72 9.80 6.30
CA LEU A 214 -6.76 10.79 6.81
C LEU A 214 -7.20 11.38 8.15
N GLY A 215 -8.51 11.60 8.35
CA GLY A 215 -9.08 11.96 9.65
C GLY A 215 -8.85 10.86 10.71
N ASP A 216 -9.00 9.60 10.33
CA ASP A 216 -8.71 8.47 11.23
C ASP A 216 -7.27 8.46 11.70
N ILE A 217 -6.33 8.65 10.78
CA ILE A 217 -4.89 8.72 11.07
C ILE A 217 -4.59 9.86 12.06
N ALA A 218 -5.13 11.07 11.81
CA ALA A 218 -4.91 12.21 12.68
C ALA A 218 -5.46 11.98 14.10
N HIS A 219 -6.68 11.43 14.20
CA HIS A 219 -7.28 11.09 15.49
C HIS A 219 -6.47 9.99 16.20
N PHE A 220 -6.06 8.93 15.49
CA PHE A 220 -5.25 7.85 16.04
C PHE A 220 -3.91 8.32 16.60
N VAL A 221 -3.19 9.18 15.87
CA VAL A 221 -1.93 9.78 16.34
C VAL A 221 -2.14 10.52 17.66
N THR A 222 -3.19 11.33 17.75
CA THR A 222 -3.52 12.07 18.98
C THR A 222 -3.78 11.11 20.15
N ARG A 223 -4.48 10.01 19.91
CA ARG A 223 -4.79 9.02 20.95
C ARG A 223 -3.59 8.20 21.41
N VAL A 224 -2.68 7.85 20.49
CA VAL A 224 -1.41 7.21 20.85
C VAL A 224 -0.53 8.18 21.65
N ASN A 225 -0.49 9.45 21.27
CA ASN A 225 0.24 10.46 22.03
C ASN A 225 -0.29 10.59 23.46
N GLU A 226 -1.62 10.61 23.65
CA GLU A 226 -2.23 10.61 24.99
C GLU A 226 -1.89 9.35 25.80
N MET A 227 -1.90 8.18 25.17
CA MET A 227 -1.59 6.90 25.82
C MET A 227 -0.17 6.84 26.40
N TYR A 228 0.81 7.39 25.67
CA TYR A 228 2.23 7.35 26.03
C TYR A 228 2.77 8.68 26.57
N GLY A 229 1.92 9.69 26.74
CA GLY A 229 2.34 11.03 27.18
C GLY A 229 3.30 11.72 26.20
N LEU A 230 3.15 11.47 24.89
CA LEU A 230 4.02 12.00 23.85
C LEU A 230 3.55 13.39 23.44
N PHE A 231 4.04 14.40 24.13
CA PHE A 231 3.71 15.80 23.88
C PHE A 231 4.97 16.64 23.65
N GLY A 232 4.80 17.71 22.88
CA GLY A 232 5.84 18.71 22.63
C GLY A 232 6.73 18.43 21.42
N ASP A 233 7.68 19.32 21.22
CA ASP A 233 8.48 19.43 19.99
C ASP A 233 9.52 18.32 19.83
N ASP A 234 9.64 17.36 20.75
CA ASP A 234 10.58 16.25 20.66
C ASP A 234 9.94 14.95 20.17
N VAL A 235 8.65 14.95 19.83
CA VAL A 235 7.95 13.78 19.26
C VAL A 235 8.06 13.77 17.74
N ARG A 236 8.40 12.62 17.16
CA ARG A 236 8.63 12.44 15.72
C ARG A 236 7.84 11.25 15.20
N TRP A 237 6.68 11.55 14.61
CA TRP A 237 5.91 10.57 13.86
C TRP A 237 6.41 10.43 12.43
N ILE A 238 6.69 9.21 11.99
CA ILE A 238 7.03 8.90 10.61
C ILE A 238 6.01 7.89 10.07
N ALA A 239 5.25 8.28 9.05
CA ALA A 239 4.27 7.42 8.41
C ALA A 239 4.91 6.57 7.30
N PHE A 240 4.55 5.30 7.21
CA PHE A 240 5.02 4.35 6.21
C PHE A 240 3.83 3.74 5.49
N GLY A 241 3.97 3.54 4.18
CA GLY A 241 3.02 2.79 3.38
C GLY A 241 3.53 2.52 1.97
N GLY A 242 2.98 1.49 1.32
CA GLY A 242 3.20 1.17 -0.09
C GLY A 242 1.92 1.41 -0.90
N SER A 243 1.99 1.61 -2.23
CA SER A 243 0.77 1.78 -3.06
C SER A 243 -0.16 2.88 -2.51
N TYR A 244 -1.48 2.65 -2.42
CA TYR A 244 -2.46 3.54 -1.81
C TYR A 244 -2.15 3.88 -0.33
N PRO A 245 -1.73 2.96 0.56
CA PRO A 245 -1.28 3.35 1.89
C PRO A 245 -0.05 4.26 1.87
N GLY A 246 0.80 4.16 0.86
CA GLY A 246 1.88 5.11 0.61
C GLY A 246 1.36 6.50 0.23
N VAL A 247 0.30 6.57 -0.57
CA VAL A 247 -0.43 7.82 -0.88
C VAL A 247 -1.00 8.41 0.41
N LEU A 248 -1.69 7.63 1.24
CA LEU A 248 -2.21 8.06 2.54
C LEU A 248 -1.11 8.52 3.49
N ALA A 249 0.01 7.81 3.58
CA ALA A 249 1.16 8.21 4.38
C ALA A 249 1.68 9.59 3.94
N SER A 250 1.85 9.80 2.62
CA SER A 250 2.29 11.09 2.07
C SER A 250 1.28 12.22 2.35
N TRP A 251 -0.01 11.97 2.16
CA TRP A 251 -1.06 12.95 2.38
C TRP A 251 -1.28 13.25 3.86
N SER A 252 -1.05 12.29 4.77
CA SER A 252 -1.12 12.52 6.21
C SER A 252 -0.05 13.52 6.65
N ARG A 253 1.18 13.42 6.12
CA ARG A 253 2.23 14.43 6.32
C ARG A 253 1.85 15.78 5.71
N LEU A 254 1.29 15.77 4.50
CA LEU A 254 0.92 17.01 3.81
C LEU A 254 -0.21 17.77 4.52
N LYS A 255 -1.23 17.05 5.01
CA LYS A 255 -2.44 17.61 5.63
C LYS A 255 -2.29 17.87 7.13
N TYR A 256 -1.52 17.02 7.83
CA TYR A 256 -1.28 17.14 9.27
C TYR A 256 0.21 17.24 9.58
N PRO A 257 0.94 18.26 9.06
CA PRO A 257 2.36 18.41 9.30
C PRO A 257 2.71 18.70 10.77
N HIS A 258 1.72 19.12 11.57
CA HIS A 258 1.83 19.30 13.02
C HIS A 258 1.75 17.98 13.80
N LEU A 259 1.24 16.90 13.19
CA LEU A 259 1.17 15.57 13.80
C LEU A 259 2.24 14.64 13.25
N ILE A 260 2.39 14.60 11.92
CA ILE A 260 3.30 13.70 11.21
C ILE A 260 4.54 14.47 10.80
N HIS A 261 5.73 14.06 11.25
CA HIS A 261 7.00 14.72 10.95
C HIS A 261 7.56 14.37 9.57
N ALA A 262 7.41 13.12 9.14
CA ALA A 262 7.88 12.65 7.84
C ALA A 262 7.01 11.49 7.32
N ALA A 263 7.12 11.19 6.02
CA ALA A 263 6.47 10.04 5.41
C ALA A 263 7.42 9.30 4.47
N VAL A 264 7.34 7.97 4.48
CA VAL A 264 7.99 7.06 3.54
C VAL A 264 6.89 6.44 2.68
N ALA A 265 6.73 6.97 1.48
CA ALA A 265 5.70 6.59 0.52
C ALA A 265 6.31 5.71 -0.58
N SER A 266 6.32 4.40 -0.37
CA SER A 266 6.92 3.44 -1.30
C SER A 266 5.99 3.17 -2.48
N SER A 267 6.46 3.37 -3.72
CA SER A 267 5.67 3.08 -4.93
C SER A 267 4.26 3.68 -4.91
N ALA A 268 4.11 4.87 -4.33
CA ALA A 268 2.82 5.53 -4.13
C ALA A 268 2.42 6.32 -5.40
N PRO A 269 1.30 5.98 -6.08
CA PRO A 269 0.83 6.72 -7.25
C PRO A 269 0.11 8.01 -6.83
N VAL A 270 0.85 8.98 -6.29
CA VAL A 270 0.29 10.25 -5.78
C VAL A 270 -0.31 11.15 -6.86
N GLN A 271 0.03 10.91 -8.12
CA GLN A 271 -0.55 11.58 -9.28
C GLN A 271 -1.67 10.70 -9.85
N ALA A 272 -2.89 10.92 -9.36
CA ALA A 272 -4.06 10.21 -9.86
C ALA A 272 -4.33 10.58 -11.33
N SER A 273 -4.58 9.57 -12.17
CA SER A 273 -5.00 9.73 -13.56
C SER A 273 -6.20 8.84 -13.83
N LEU A 274 -7.22 9.38 -14.51
CA LEU A 274 -8.39 8.60 -14.94
C LEU A 274 -8.01 7.57 -16.00
N ALA A 275 -7.11 7.95 -16.90
CA ALA A 275 -6.52 7.05 -17.90
C ALA A 275 -5.01 7.05 -17.69
N MET A 276 -4.44 5.90 -17.34
CA MET A 276 -3.02 5.76 -17.03
C MET A 276 -2.30 4.85 -18.05
N PRO A 277 -2.29 5.20 -19.36
CA PRO A 277 -1.62 4.38 -20.37
C PRO A 277 -0.11 4.27 -20.16
N GLY A 278 0.46 5.18 -19.37
CA GLY A 278 1.87 5.11 -18.95
C GLY A 278 2.19 3.88 -18.09
N TYR A 279 1.21 3.25 -17.44
CA TYR A 279 1.41 1.99 -16.73
C TYR A 279 1.76 0.87 -17.73
N ASP A 280 0.91 0.66 -18.73
CA ASP A 280 1.10 -0.38 -19.75
C ASP A 280 2.33 -0.12 -20.63
N ALA A 281 2.67 1.15 -20.87
CA ALA A 281 3.91 1.50 -21.55
C ALA A 281 5.15 0.98 -20.79
N VAL A 282 5.16 1.11 -19.46
CA VAL A 282 6.25 0.58 -18.62
C VAL A 282 6.25 -0.96 -18.64
N VAL A 283 5.09 -1.61 -18.66
CA VAL A 283 5.01 -3.08 -18.83
C VAL A 283 5.62 -3.50 -20.17
N GLY A 284 5.26 -2.81 -21.26
CA GLY A 284 5.82 -3.04 -22.58
C GLY A 284 7.35 -2.86 -22.62
N ASP A 285 7.88 -1.85 -21.95
CA ASP A 285 9.33 -1.64 -21.83
C ASP A 285 10.01 -2.73 -20.98
N ALA A 286 9.34 -3.21 -19.92
CA ALA A 286 9.85 -4.30 -19.10
C ALA A 286 9.94 -5.62 -19.89
N LEU A 287 8.96 -5.91 -20.75
CA LEU A 287 8.99 -7.06 -21.67
C LEU A 287 10.16 -7.01 -22.67
N ARG A 288 10.67 -5.80 -23.00
CA ARG A 288 11.88 -5.63 -23.84
C ARG A 288 13.18 -5.76 -23.05
N ALA A 289 13.15 -5.54 -21.74
CA ALA A 289 14.33 -5.38 -20.93
C ALA A 289 15.04 -6.71 -20.63
N SER A 290 16.21 -6.92 -21.22
CA SER A 290 17.02 -8.14 -21.03
C SER A 290 17.45 -8.41 -19.59
N VAL A 291 17.54 -7.38 -18.75
CA VAL A 291 17.90 -7.50 -17.32
C VAL A 291 16.88 -8.29 -16.50
N VAL A 292 15.62 -8.36 -16.96
CA VAL A 292 14.55 -9.16 -16.34
C VAL A 292 14.17 -10.39 -17.18
N GLY A 293 14.98 -10.73 -18.19
CA GLY A 293 14.72 -11.83 -19.12
C GLY A 293 13.81 -11.48 -20.30
N GLY A 294 13.53 -10.19 -20.51
CA GLY A 294 12.80 -9.69 -21.67
C GLY A 294 13.65 -9.61 -22.96
N SER A 295 12.97 -9.31 -24.07
CA SER A 295 13.59 -9.02 -25.37
C SER A 295 12.60 -8.32 -26.30
N ASP A 296 13.08 -7.66 -27.35
CA ASP A 296 12.19 -7.07 -28.37
C ASP A 296 11.26 -8.12 -28.98
N ALA A 297 11.77 -9.34 -29.25
CA ALA A 297 10.97 -10.44 -29.75
C ALA A 297 9.85 -10.86 -28.78
N CYS A 298 10.10 -10.83 -27.47
CA CYS A 298 9.06 -11.11 -26.47
C CYS A 298 7.98 -10.03 -26.48
N ALA A 299 8.37 -8.76 -26.44
CA ALA A 299 7.42 -7.65 -26.48
C ALA A 299 6.60 -7.66 -27.79
N ASP A 300 7.23 -7.98 -28.91
CA ASP A 300 6.56 -8.13 -30.20
C ASP A 300 5.58 -9.31 -30.23
N ALA A 301 5.94 -10.45 -29.62
CA ALA A 301 5.04 -11.59 -29.51
C ALA A 301 3.80 -11.28 -28.64
N VAL A 302 3.99 -10.60 -27.50
CA VAL A 302 2.88 -10.15 -26.64
C VAL A 302 2.00 -9.16 -27.39
N ARG A 303 2.60 -8.16 -28.04
CA ARG A 303 1.88 -7.17 -28.85
C ARG A 303 1.07 -7.84 -29.96
N ALA A 304 1.68 -8.76 -30.71
CA ALA A 304 0.99 -9.50 -31.77
C ALA A 304 -0.22 -10.30 -31.25
N ALA A 305 -0.15 -10.84 -30.04
CA ALA A 305 -1.28 -11.53 -29.42
C ALA A 305 -2.44 -10.56 -29.12
N PHE A 306 -2.16 -9.41 -28.49
CA PHE A 306 -3.18 -8.41 -28.18
C PHE A 306 -3.76 -7.74 -29.43
N ASP A 307 -2.93 -7.45 -30.43
CA ASP A 307 -3.38 -6.90 -31.72
C ASP A 307 -4.36 -7.87 -32.39
N ALA A 308 -4.01 -9.16 -32.49
CA ALA A 308 -4.88 -10.18 -33.09
C ALA A 308 -6.18 -10.38 -32.28
N ILE A 309 -6.12 -10.36 -30.95
CA ILE A 309 -7.33 -10.42 -30.10
C ILE A 309 -8.22 -9.20 -30.37
N GLY A 310 -7.65 -8.01 -30.44
CA GLY A 310 -8.37 -6.78 -30.74
C GLY A 310 -9.07 -6.81 -32.10
N GLU A 311 -8.38 -7.30 -33.14
CA GLU A 311 -8.96 -7.49 -34.48
C GLU A 311 -10.15 -8.46 -34.47
N ILE A 312 -10.02 -9.61 -33.79
CA ILE A 312 -11.09 -10.60 -33.68
C ILE A 312 -12.31 -10.04 -32.94
N ILE A 313 -12.09 -9.29 -31.85
CA ILE A 313 -13.17 -8.68 -31.07
C ILE A 313 -13.87 -7.59 -31.89
N ALA A 314 -13.12 -6.78 -32.63
CA ALA A 314 -13.65 -5.65 -33.40
C ALA A 314 -14.41 -6.08 -34.67
N ASP A 315 -14.27 -7.31 -35.15
CA ASP A 315 -14.98 -7.81 -36.34
C ASP A 315 -16.50 -7.92 -36.10
N PRO A 316 -17.34 -7.09 -36.77
CA PRO A 316 -18.79 -7.13 -36.59
C PRO A 316 -19.43 -8.46 -37.02
N GLY A 317 -18.79 -9.21 -37.93
CA GLY A 317 -19.23 -10.54 -38.37
C GLY A 317 -18.54 -11.70 -37.64
N GLY A 318 -17.60 -11.41 -36.75
CA GLY A 318 -16.63 -12.34 -36.18
C GLY A 318 -17.13 -13.22 -35.03
N SER A 319 -18.42 -13.61 -35.01
CA SER A 319 -18.98 -14.42 -33.91
C SER A 319 -18.20 -15.73 -33.70
N GLU A 320 -17.83 -16.42 -34.78
CA GLU A 320 -16.99 -17.63 -34.70
C GLU A 320 -15.57 -17.33 -34.20
N GLY A 321 -15.02 -16.16 -34.53
CA GLY A 321 -13.72 -15.71 -34.02
C GLY A 321 -13.76 -15.48 -32.50
N ARG A 322 -14.79 -14.79 -32.01
CA ARG A 322 -15.03 -14.58 -30.57
C ARG A 322 -15.27 -15.89 -29.84
N ARG A 323 -16.07 -16.81 -30.40
CA ARG A 323 -16.22 -18.18 -29.89
C ARG A 323 -14.90 -18.96 -29.90
N GLY A 324 -14.04 -18.70 -30.88
CA GLY A 324 -12.67 -19.22 -30.92
C GLY A 324 -11.82 -18.75 -29.74
N LEU A 325 -11.86 -17.45 -29.42
CA LEU A 325 -11.18 -16.88 -28.25
C LEU A 325 -11.73 -17.46 -26.95
N GLU A 326 -13.06 -17.58 -26.81
CA GLU A 326 -13.68 -18.20 -25.63
C GLU A 326 -13.13 -19.61 -25.37
N ARG A 327 -13.02 -20.43 -26.43
CA ARG A 327 -12.46 -21.78 -26.31
C ARG A 327 -10.98 -21.77 -25.94
N LYS A 328 -10.18 -20.88 -26.53
CA LYS A 328 -8.74 -20.75 -26.23
C LYS A 328 -8.50 -20.33 -24.77
N PHE A 329 -9.23 -19.33 -24.31
CA PHE A 329 -9.07 -18.75 -22.96
C PHE A 329 -9.99 -19.40 -21.90
N ARG A 330 -10.83 -20.36 -22.31
CA ARG A 330 -11.79 -21.09 -21.45
C ARG A 330 -12.71 -20.15 -20.67
N LEU A 331 -13.23 -19.14 -21.35
CA LEU A 331 -14.16 -18.18 -20.76
C LEU A 331 -15.47 -18.88 -20.40
N CYS A 332 -16.14 -18.41 -19.34
CA CYS A 332 -17.50 -18.83 -19.05
C CYS A 332 -18.43 -18.23 -20.11
N SER A 333 -19.22 -19.08 -20.77
CA SER A 333 -20.11 -18.64 -21.84
C SER A 333 -21.43 -19.41 -21.79
N ASP A 334 -22.53 -18.67 -21.92
CA ASP A 334 -23.86 -19.24 -22.14
C ASP A 334 -24.24 -19.05 -23.63
N GLU A 335 -25.53 -18.82 -23.92
CA GLU A 335 -26.03 -18.63 -25.30
C GLU A 335 -25.40 -17.43 -26.03
N LYS A 336 -24.94 -16.40 -25.29
CA LYS A 336 -24.24 -15.23 -25.84
C LYS A 336 -22.75 -15.28 -25.50
N SER A 337 -21.92 -14.75 -26.40
CA SER A 337 -20.49 -14.57 -26.11
C SER A 337 -20.34 -13.48 -25.05
N PRO A 338 -19.53 -13.68 -23.99
CA PRO A 338 -19.12 -12.54 -23.15
C PRO A 338 -18.34 -11.50 -23.97
N LEU A 339 -17.70 -11.91 -25.08
CA LEU A 339 -16.97 -10.99 -25.95
C LEU A 339 -17.88 -10.19 -26.89
N ASP A 340 -19.21 -10.38 -26.83
CA ASP A 340 -20.19 -9.49 -27.49
C ASP A 340 -20.55 -8.27 -26.60
N ASP A 341 -20.26 -8.32 -25.29
CA ASP A 341 -20.53 -7.22 -24.35
C ASP A 341 -19.28 -6.37 -24.09
N PRO A 342 -19.32 -5.03 -24.31
CA PRO A 342 -18.13 -4.18 -24.13
C PRO A 342 -17.55 -4.17 -22.70
N ALA A 343 -18.37 -4.38 -21.66
CA ALA A 343 -17.90 -4.41 -20.29
C ALA A 343 -17.16 -5.73 -20.00
N ASP A 344 -17.70 -6.85 -20.46
CA ASP A 344 -17.05 -8.15 -20.35
C ASP A 344 -15.75 -8.22 -21.18
N VAL A 345 -15.71 -7.57 -22.35
CA VAL A 345 -14.47 -7.38 -23.12
C VAL A 345 -13.45 -6.59 -22.31
N ALA A 346 -13.84 -5.49 -21.69
CA ALA A 346 -12.93 -4.67 -20.88
C ALA A 346 -12.34 -5.48 -19.71
N GLU A 347 -13.18 -6.27 -19.03
CA GLU A 347 -12.75 -7.16 -17.94
C GLU A 347 -11.80 -8.25 -18.44
N ALA A 348 -12.12 -8.90 -19.57
CA ALA A 348 -11.27 -9.94 -20.16
C ALA A 348 -9.88 -9.39 -20.54
N ILE A 349 -9.83 -8.20 -21.15
CA ILE A 349 -8.56 -7.56 -21.49
C ILE A 349 -7.80 -7.15 -20.22
N ALA A 350 -8.47 -6.59 -19.21
CA ALA A 350 -7.85 -6.26 -17.93
C ALA A 350 -7.21 -7.51 -17.29
N ALA A 351 -7.95 -8.62 -17.20
CA ALA A 351 -7.43 -9.88 -16.66
C ALA A 351 -6.20 -10.40 -17.44
N LEU A 352 -6.18 -10.26 -18.78
CA LEU A 352 -5.03 -10.64 -19.60
C LEU A 352 -3.83 -9.69 -19.44
N THR A 353 -4.05 -8.43 -19.11
CA THR A 353 -2.94 -7.51 -18.78
C THR A 353 -2.38 -7.80 -17.38
N GLU A 354 -3.21 -8.15 -16.41
CA GLU A 354 -2.80 -8.40 -15.02
C GLU A 354 -1.92 -9.64 -14.83
N ILE A 355 -2.02 -10.64 -15.72
CA ILE A 355 -1.14 -11.82 -15.68
C ILE A 355 0.29 -11.50 -16.13
N ILE A 356 0.55 -10.32 -16.70
CA ILE A 356 1.88 -9.90 -17.14
C ILE A 356 2.53 -9.06 -16.03
N PRO A 357 3.66 -9.50 -15.44
CA PRO A 357 4.33 -8.72 -14.41
C PRO A 357 4.85 -7.38 -14.94
N ALA A 358 4.57 -6.30 -14.21
CA ALA A 358 4.65 -4.94 -14.77
C ALA A 358 6.05 -4.30 -14.83
N GLN A 359 6.99 -4.68 -13.97
CA GLN A 359 8.23 -3.87 -13.79
C GLN A 359 9.49 -4.68 -13.51
N SER A 360 9.39 -5.77 -12.73
CA SER A 360 10.53 -6.60 -12.36
C SER A 360 10.08 -7.98 -11.94
N ASN A 361 11.01 -8.93 -11.94
CA ASN A 361 10.78 -10.25 -11.37
C ASN A 361 10.78 -10.13 -9.85
N ASP A 362 9.62 -10.35 -9.23
CA ASP A 362 9.48 -10.37 -7.78
C ASP A 362 10.36 -11.50 -7.20
N PRO A 363 11.31 -11.21 -6.29
CA PRO A 363 12.11 -12.24 -5.65
C PRO A 363 11.29 -13.26 -4.83
N ALA A 364 10.09 -12.89 -4.39
CA ALA A 364 9.16 -13.79 -3.72
C ALA A 364 8.41 -14.71 -4.70
N CYS A 365 8.58 -14.49 -6.00
CA CYS A 365 7.97 -15.31 -7.04
C CYS A 365 8.68 -16.65 -7.15
N ASP A 366 8.08 -17.69 -6.59
CA ASP A 366 8.59 -19.05 -6.68
C ASP A 366 7.73 -19.95 -7.57
N ASN A 367 8.38 -20.97 -8.14
CA ASN A 367 7.86 -22.20 -8.76
C ASN A 367 6.74 -22.13 -9.82
N GLY A 368 6.17 -20.97 -10.11
CA GLY A 368 5.10 -20.79 -11.09
C GLY A 368 5.65 -20.68 -12.52
N PRO A 369 5.00 -21.32 -13.51
CA PRO A 369 5.47 -21.37 -14.90
C PRO A 369 5.48 -20.02 -15.63
N VAL A 370 4.77 -19.01 -15.11
CA VAL A 370 4.63 -17.65 -15.70
C VAL A 370 4.65 -16.57 -14.63
N CYS A 371 5.34 -16.85 -13.52
CA CYS A 371 5.27 -16.00 -12.34
C CYS A 371 6.07 -14.67 -12.52
N ASP A 372 7.05 -14.65 -13.43
CA ASP A 372 7.91 -13.51 -13.69
C ASP A 372 8.06 -13.20 -15.19
N ILE A 373 8.67 -12.06 -15.53
CA ILE A 373 8.81 -11.57 -16.90
C ILE A 373 9.63 -12.54 -17.75
N ALA A 374 10.71 -13.10 -17.19
CA ALA A 374 11.58 -14.03 -17.91
C ALA A 374 10.80 -15.28 -18.35
N ARG A 375 9.96 -15.82 -17.48
CA ARG A 375 9.15 -17.01 -17.73
C ARG A 375 7.98 -16.73 -18.68
N VAL A 376 7.32 -15.57 -18.55
CA VAL A 376 6.31 -15.12 -19.52
C VAL A 376 6.95 -15.00 -20.91
N CYS A 377 8.11 -14.35 -21.02
CA CYS A 377 8.81 -14.20 -22.29
C CYS A 377 9.25 -15.54 -22.88
N ALA A 378 9.80 -16.44 -22.07
CA ALA A 378 10.14 -17.79 -22.51
C ALA A 378 8.91 -18.55 -23.02
N ALA A 379 7.73 -18.35 -22.42
CA ALA A 379 6.50 -18.97 -22.87
C ALA A 379 5.98 -18.38 -24.19
N MET A 380 6.01 -17.06 -24.34
CA MET A 380 5.57 -16.36 -25.56
C MET A 380 6.46 -16.66 -26.78
N LEU A 381 7.72 -17.02 -26.56
CA LEU A 381 8.68 -17.37 -27.61
C LEU A 381 8.75 -18.88 -27.91
N ASP A 382 8.06 -19.73 -27.14
CA ASP A 382 8.09 -21.18 -27.31
C ASP A 382 7.01 -21.65 -28.29
N GLU A 383 7.43 -22.10 -29.48
CA GLU A 383 6.54 -22.64 -30.50
C GLU A 383 5.81 -23.92 -30.06
N GLY A 384 6.35 -24.65 -29.09
CA GLY A 384 5.71 -25.81 -28.49
C GLY A 384 4.49 -25.47 -27.62
N LYS A 385 4.33 -24.19 -27.21
CA LYS A 385 3.20 -23.73 -26.39
C LYS A 385 2.04 -23.14 -27.20
N GLY A 386 2.21 -23.00 -28.51
CA GLY A 386 1.16 -22.45 -29.37
C GLY A 386 1.62 -22.17 -30.80
N ARG A 387 0.70 -22.35 -31.75
CA ARG A 387 0.98 -22.17 -33.18
C ARG A 387 1.12 -20.70 -33.57
N ASP A 388 0.43 -19.82 -32.85
CA ASP A 388 0.45 -18.38 -33.02
C ASP A 388 0.60 -17.66 -31.67
N ALA A 389 0.74 -16.34 -31.71
CA ALA A 389 0.91 -15.52 -30.51
C ALA A 389 -0.30 -15.60 -29.56
N VAL A 390 -1.52 -15.76 -30.09
CA VAL A 390 -2.75 -15.88 -29.29
C VAL A 390 -2.79 -17.22 -28.54
N ASP A 391 -2.40 -18.32 -29.19
CA ASP A 391 -2.27 -19.64 -28.55
C ASP A 391 -1.28 -19.60 -27.38
N ARG A 392 -0.13 -18.93 -27.57
CA ARG A 392 0.90 -18.81 -26.52
C ARG A 392 0.43 -17.93 -25.37
N LEU A 393 -0.28 -16.83 -25.65
CA LEU A 393 -0.89 -16.01 -24.60
C LEU A 393 -1.99 -16.77 -23.85
N ALA A 394 -2.80 -17.57 -24.54
CA ALA A 394 -3.79 -18.43 -23.91
C ALA A 394 -3.15 -19.49 -23.00
N TRP A 395 -2.00 -20.03 -23.40
CA TRP A 395 -1.20 -20.91 -22.52
C TRP A 395 -0.71 -20.16 -21.28
N VAL A 396 -0.17 -18.95 -21.44
CA VAL A 396 0.29 -18.11 -20.32
C VAL A 396 -0.86 -17.80 -19.36
N ALA A 397 -2.01 -17.40 -19.88
CA ALA A 397 -3.22 -17.16 -19.10
C ALA A 397 -3.66 -18.41 -18.33
N ALA A 398 -3.75 -19.56 -19.00
CA ALA A 398 -4.10 -20.81 -18.33
C ALA A 398 -3.11 -21.18 -17.21
N ALA A 399 -1.82 -20.95 -17.44
CA ALA A 399 -0.77 -21.20 -16.47
C ALA A 399 -0.89 -20.27 -15.24
N ALA A 400 -1.13 -18.96 -15.46
CA ALA A 400 -1.32 -17.98 -14.41
C ALA A 400 -2.57 -18.28 -13.55
N PHE A 401 -3.70 -18.57 -14.20
CA PHE A 401 -4.95 -18.82 -13.50
C PHE A 401 -5.00 -20.20 -12.82
N SER A 402 -4.31 -21.21 -13.35
CA SER A 402 -4.25 -22.56 -12.73
C SER A 402 -3.54 -22.60 -11.38
N GLY A 403 -2.69 -21.62 -11.08
CA GLY A 403 -2.05 -21.43 -9.77
C GLY A 403 -2.95 -20.71 -8.74
N SER A 404 -4.06 -20.11 -9.17
CA SER A 404 -5.02 -19.48 -8.26
C SER A 404 -5.85 -20.56 -7.56
N GLU A 405 -5.63 -20.75 -6.26
CA GLU A 405 -6.39 -21.67 -5.38
C GLU A 405 -7.91 -21.55 -5.55
N VAL A 406 -8.41 -20.37 -5.97
CA VAL A 406 -9.82 -20.09 -6.25
C VAL A 406 -10.41 -20.97 -7.37
N LEU A 407 -9.60 -21.44 -8.32
CA LEU A 407 -10.07 -22.34 -9.39
C LEU A 407 -9.95 -23.83 -9.04
N LYS A 408 -9.24 -24.20 -7.97
CA LYS A 408 -9.16 -25.60 -7.51
C LYS A 408 -10.44 -26.03 -6.79
N GLU A 409 -11.10 -25.14 -6.06
CA GLU A 409 -12.38 -25.45 -5.39
C GLU A 409 -13.52 -25.73 -6.39
N ARG A 410 -13.48 -25.16 -7.61
CA ARG A 410 -14.47 -25.46 -8.66
C ARG A 410 -14.23 -26.76 -9.42
N ARG A 411 -13.15 -27.50 -9.12
CA ARG A 411 -12.84 -28.81 -9.70
C ARG A 411 -13.29 -29.99 -8.84
N SER A 412 -14.11 -29.78 -7.81
CA SER A 412 -14.90 -30.90 -7.28
C SER A 412 -15.94 -31.28 -8.33
N PRO A 413 -16.00 -32.55 -8.78
CA PRO A 413 -17.15 -33.02 -9.55
C PRO A 413 -18.40 -32.75 -8.70
N ARG A 414 -19.43 -32.14 -9.30
CA ARG A 414 -20.77 -32.20 -8.73
C ARG A 414 -21.19 -33.67 -8.76
N GLU A 415 -21.40 -34.26 -7.59
CA GLU A 415 -22.26 -35.45 -7.43
C GLU A 415 -23.71 -35.09 -7.73
#